data_AF-A0A2E4BV09-F1
#
_entry.id   AF-A0A2E4BV09-F1
#
_cell.length_a   1.000
_cell.length_b   1.000
_cell.length_c   1.000
_cell.angle_alpha   90.00
_cell.angle_beta   90.00
_cell.angle_gamma   90.00
#
_symmetry.space_group_name_H-M   'P 1'
#
loop_
_entity.id
_entity.type
_entity.pdbx_description
1 polymer ?
#
loop_
_entity_poly.entity_id
_entity_poly.type
_entity_poly.pdbx_seq_one_letter_code
_entity_poly.pdbx_strand_id
1 'polypeptide(L)'
;MPKELSLHLLIDGSFGDINKMYDQDALTSFLREYPSILGMNIIHGPVVLPYAAPNPLDSGISGFVVIAESHISVHTFPERNYINIDIFSCRSFDSDKAISDIKAFFSLQTIKSWLVERGLEYLDQNPDVPSKTNQLDTAVNTN
;
A
#
# COMPACT_ATOMS: atom_id res chain seq x y z
N MET A 1 4.20 -26.67 0.16
CA MET A 1 3.82 -25.77 -0.94
C MET A 1 4.82 -24.61 -0.93
N PRO A 2 5.24 -24.04 -2.07
CA PRO A 2 6.14 -22.90 -2.05
C PRO A 2 5.48 -21.76 -1.27
N LYS A 3 6.25 -21.12 -0.39
CA LYS A 3 5.82 -20.00 0.45
C LYS A 3 5.45 -18.84 -0.48
N GLU A 4 4.19 -18.42 -0.48
CA GLU A 4 3.80 -17.20 -1.22
C GLU A 4 4.48 -16.01 -0.55
N LEU A 5 5.31 -15.30 -1.33
CA LEU A 5 6.02 -14.12 -0.87
C LEU A 5 5.01 -13.00 -0.65
N SER A 6 4.97 -12.46 0.57
CA SER A 6 4.18 -11.28 0.87
C SER A 6 4.90 -10.04 0.32
N LEU A 7 4.24 -9.33 -0.58
CA LEU A 7 4.81 -8.19 -1.30
C LEU A 7 4.17 -6.90 -0.84
N HIS A 8 5.01 -5.92 -0.52
CA HIS A 8 4.60 -4.57 -0.22
C HIS A 8 5.15 -3.62 -1.28
N LEU A 9 4.27 -3.17 -2.16
CA LEU A 9 4.56 -2.19 -3.19
C LEU A 9 4.23 -0.79 -2.65
N LEU A 10 5.26 0.05 -2.53
CA LEU A 10 5.14 1.46 -2.16
C LEU A 10 5.27 2.31 -3.41
N ILE A 11 4.38 3.28 -3.59
CA ILE A 11 4.34 4.14 -4.78
C ILE A 11 4.25 5.60 -4.37
N ASP A 12 5.14 6.39 -4.96
CA ASP A 12 5.11 7.84 -4.94
C ASP A 12 4.80 8.35 -6.34
N GLY A 13 3.65 9.01 -6.50
CA GLY A 13 3.23 9.63 -7.74
C GLY A 13 3.35 11.14 -7.70
N SER A 14 3.63 11.78 -8.84
CA SER A 14 3.56 13.25 -8.93
C SER A 14 3.01 13.76 -10.25
N PHE A 15 2.48 15.00 -10.20
CA PHE A 15 1.91 15.75 -11.32
C PHE A 15 0.75 15.03 -12.02
N GLY A 16 -0.21 14.56 -11.22
CA GLY A 16 -1.44 13.91 -11.70
C GLY A 16 -2.64 14.84 -11.82
N ASP A 17 -3.81 14.23 -12.04
CA ASP A 17 -5.10 14.93 -12.10
C ASP A 17 -5.56 15.39 -10.70
N ILE A 18 -5.41 16.68 -10.42
CA ILE A 18 -5.76 17.31 -9.14
C ILE A 18 -7.24 17.10 -8.79
N ASN A 19 -8.14 17.13 -9.78
CA ASN A 19 -9.57 16.95 -9.50
C ASN A 19 -9.84 15.54 -8.98
N LYS A 20 -9.21 14.54 -9.61
CA LYS A 20 -9.30 13.15 -9.17
C LYS A 20 -8.66 12.92 -7.80
N MET A 21 -7.59 13.66 -7.47
CA MET A 21 -6.97 13.59 -6.15
C MET A 21 -7.86 14.16 -5.02
N TYR A 22 -8.81 15.05 -5.34
CA TYR A 22 -9.84 15.55 -4.41
C TYR A 22 -11.20 14.82 -4.54
N ASP A 23 -11.29 13.79 -5.38
CA ASP A 23 -12.54 13.08 -5.62
C ASP A 23 -12.67 11.85 -4.70
N GLN A 24 -13.45 12.01 -3.64
CA GLN A 24 -13.70 10.92 -2.68
C GLN A 24 -14.45 9.73 -3.29
N ASP A 25 -15.33 9.97 -4.27
CA ASP A 25 -16.12 8.92 -4.90
C ASP A 25 -15.25 8.11 -5.88
N ALA A 26 -14.36 8.77 -6.61
CA ALA A 26 -13.38 8.11 -7.46
C ALA A 26 -12.42 7.24 -6.63
N LEU A 27 -11.88 7.78 -5.51
CA LEU A 27 -11.02 7.02 -4.60
C LEU A 27 -11.77 5.85 -3.95
N THR A 28 -13.03 6.05 -3.56
CA THR A 28 -13.89 5.00 -3.00
C THR A 28 -14.11 3.88 -4.01
N SER A 29 -14.38 4.22 -5.28
CA SER A 29 -14.57 3.24 -6.35
C SER A 29 -13.28 2.48 -6.63
N PHE A 30 -12.15 3.18 -6.73
CA PHE A 30 -10.83 2.58 -6.89
C PHE A 30 -10.53 1.55 -5.78
N LEU A 31 -10.65 1.95 -4.51
CA LEU A 31 -10.35 1.06 -3.37
C LEU A 31 -11.37 -0.08 -3.20
N ARG A 32 -12.56 0.03 -3.79
CA ARG A 32 -13.57 -1.03 -3.79
C ARG A 32 -13.32 -2.08 -4.86
N GLU A 33 -12.85 -1.67 -6.04
CA GLU A 33 -12.73 -2.54 -7.22
C GLU A 33 -11.32 -3.10 -7.40
N TYR A 34 -10.31 -2.27 -7.14
CA TYR A 34 -8.93 -2.58 -7.45
C TYR A 34 -8.37 -3.79 -6.69
N PRO A 35 -8.68 -4.01 -5.39
CA PRO A 35 -8.29 -5.25 -4.72
C PRO A 35 -8.73 -6.51 -5.48
N SER A 36 -9.96 -6.55 -6.00
CA SER A 36 -10.48 -7.71 -6.73
C SER A 36 -9.79 -7.90 -8.09
N ILE A 37 -9.39 -6.81 -8.76
CA ILE A 37 -8.59 -6.87 -9.99
C ILE A 37 -7.23 -7.54 -9.72
N LEU A 38 -6.64 -7.30 -8.54
CA LEU A 38 -5.40 -7.93 -8.12
C LEU A 38 -5.59 -9.32 -7.47
N GLY A 39 -6.81 -9.87 -7.47
CA GLY A 39 -7.10 -11.18 -6.88
C GLY A 39 -7.11 -11.20 -5.35
N MET A 40 -7.33 -10.05 -4.71
CA MET A 40 -7.36 -9.86 -3.27
C MET A 40 -8.80 -9.82 -2.73
N ASN A 41 -8.99 -10.32 -1.51
CA ASN A 41 -10.29 -10.34 -0.83
C ASN A 41 -10.39 -9.21 0.18
N ILE A 42 -11.40 -8.36 0.07
CA ILE A 42 -11.68 -7.29 1.03
C ILE A 42 -12.30 -7.89 2.31
N ILE A 43 -11.76 -7.52 3.47
CA ILE A 43 -12.34 -7.79 4.79
C ILE A 43 -13.22 -6.62 5.23
N HIS A 44 -12.75 -5.38 5.02
CA HIS A 44 -13.44 -4.18 5.50
C HIS A 44 -13.10 -2.94 4.67
N GLY A 45 -14.06 -2.02 4.57
CA GLY A 45 -13.93 -0.75 3.85
C GLY A 45 -14.47 -0.81 2.42
N PRO A 46 -14.05 0.12 1.54
CA PRO A 46 -13.07 1.18 1.81
C PRO A 46 -13.58 2.26 2.78
N VAL A 47 -12.67 2.87 3.53
CA VAL A 47 -12.89 4.09 4.30
C VAL A 47 -12.12 5.20 3.60
N VAL A 48 -12.82 6.25 3.18
CA VAL A 48 -12.23 7.41 2.50
C VAL A 48 -12.64 8.66 3.26
N LEU A 49 -11.66 9.45 3.67
CA LEU A 49 -11.85 10.60 4.54
C LEU A 49 -11.06 11.80 3.99
N PRO A 50 -11.70 12.98 3.84
CA PRO A 50 -10.98 14.19 3.55
C PRO A 50 -10.25 14.67 4.81
N TYR A 51 -9.10 15.28 4.64
CA TYR A 51 -8.34 15.90 5.71
C TYR A 51 -7.96 17.33 5.33
N ALA A 52 -8.40 18.27 6.16
CA ALA A 52 -8.02 19.67 6.08
C ALA A 52 -6.94 19.95 7.14
N ALA A 53 -5.69 19.99 6.71
CA ALA A 53 -4.54 20.22 7.57
C ALA A 53 -4.36 21.72 7.89
N PRO A 54 -3.72 22.07 9.02
CA PRO A 54 -3.36 23.48 9.31
C PRO A 54 -2.50 24.11 8.23
N ASN A 55 -1.60 23.33 7.61
CA ASN A 55 -0.89 23.71 6.40
C ASN A 55 -1.70 23.22 5.18
N PRO A 56 -2.23 24.12 4.33
CA PRO A 56 -3.03 23.72 3.17
C PRO A 56 -2.32 22.74 2.24
N LEU A 57 -0.98 22.80 2.15
CA LEU A 57 -0.18 21.89 1.33
C LEU A 57 -0.27 20.42 1.78
N ASP A 58 -0.66 20.18 3.04
CA ASP A 58 -0.77 18.83 3.61
C ASP A 58 -2.23 18.34 3.63
N SER A 59 -3.15 19.10 3.03
CA SER A 59 -4.56 18.72 2.90
C SER A 59 -4.78 17.81 1.68
N GLY A 60 -5.83 17.00 1.74
CA GLY A 60 -6.19 16.08 0.68
C GLY A 60 -7.15 15.00 1.16
N ILE A 61 -7.01 13.79 0.62
CA ILE A 61 -7.85 12.64 0.96
C ILE A 61 -6.98 11.47 1.38
N SER A 62 -7.40 10.80 2.44
CA SER A 62 -6.85 9.51 2.85
C SER A 62 -7.90 8.42 2.64
N GLY A 63 -7.51 7.36 1.96
CA GLY A 63 -8.33 6.21 1.68
C GLY A 63 -7.64 4.91 2.10
N PHE A 64 -8.41 3.98 2.64
CA PHE A 64 -7.89 2.70 3.11
C PHE A 64 -8.90 1.57 2.88
N VAL A 65 -8.41 0.39 2.48
CA VAL A 65 -9.19 -0.84 2.46
C VAL A 65 -8.39 -1.96 3.12
N VAL A 66 -9.05 -2.69 4.02
CA VAL A 66 -8.49 -3.88 4.67
C VAL A 66 -8.78 -5.06 3.77
N ILE A 67 -7.73 -5.78 3.39
CA ILE A 67 -7.83 -7.05 2.66
C ILE A 67 -7.33 -8.18 3.56
N ALA A 68 -7.56 -9.43 3.15
CA ALA A 68 -7.11 -10.60 3.89
C ALA A 68 -5.61 -10.50 4.23
N GLU A 69 -5.32 -10.24 5.51
CA GLU A 69 -3.98 -10.20 6.12
C GLU A 69 -3.08 -9.02 5.71
N SER A 70 -3.63 -7.98 5.08
CA SER A 70 -2.87 -6.80 4.65
C SER A 70 -3.78 -5.60 4.32
N HIS A 71 -3.39 -4.70 3.40
CA HIS A 71 -4.16 -3.50 3.07
C HIS A 71 -3.76 -2.85 1.75
N ILE A 72 -4.62 -1.94 1.28
CA ILE A 72 -4.26 -0.91 0.30
C ILE A 72 -4.59 0.47 0.90
N SER A 73 -3.61 1.38 0.91
CA SER A 73 -3.76 2.79 1.32
C SER A 73 -3.48 3.75 0.18
N VAL A 74 -4.19 4.87 0.18
CA VAL A 74 -3.99 6.00 -0.74
C VAL A 74 -4.03 7.29 0.08
N HIS A 75 -3.01 8.12 -0.07
CA HIS A 75 -2.96 9.46 0.51
C HIS A 75 -2.67 10.47 -0.60
N THR A 76 -3.60 11.39 -0.84
CA THR A 76 -3.44 12.44 -1.84
C THR A 76 -3.03 13.76 -1.19
N PHE A 77 -2.17 14.51 -1.88
CA PHE A 77 -1.73 15.85 -1.52
C PHE A 77 -1.82 16.74 -2.76
N PRO A 78 -3.05 17.16 -3.14
CA PRO A 78 -3.28 17.76 -4.45
C PRO A 78 -2.52 19.08 -4.63
N GLU A 79 -2.43 19.90 -3.59
CA GLU A 79 -1.64 21.16 -3.60
C GLU A 79 -0.14 20.93 -3.81
N ARG A 80 0.37 19.75 -3.43
CA ARG A 80 1.76 19.34 -3.69
C ARG A 80 1.93 18.59 -5.01
N ASN A 81 0.85 18.38 -5.76
CA ASN A 81 0.84 17.50 -6.94
C ASN A 81 1.41 16.12 -6.60
N TYR A 82 1.08 15.57 -5.44
CA TYR A 82 1.72 14.36 -4.91
C TYR A 82 0.69 13.36 -4.39
N ILE A 83 0.99 12.08 -4.53
CA ILE A 83 0.18 10.97 -4.03
C ILE A 83 1.10 9.86 -3.53
N ASN A 84 0.73 9.26 -2.41
CA ASN A 84 1.43 8.13 -1.84
C ASN A 84 0.45 6.95 -1.72
N ILE A 85 0.87 5.77 -2.16
CA ILE A 85 0.03 4.59 -2.26
C ILE A 85 0.82 3.38 -1.78
N ASP A 86 0.18 2.56 -0.95
CA ASP A 86 0.71 1.29 -0.52
C ASP A 86 -0.22 0.16 -0.98
N ILE A 87 0.35 -0.86 -1.61
CA ILE A 87 -0.31 -2.14 -1.88
C ILE A 87 0.47 -3.21 -1.15
N PHE A 88 -0.04 -3.63 -0.01
CA PHE A 88 0.53 -4.74 0.74
C PHE A 88 -0.36 -5.96 0.57
N SER A 89 0.20 -7.09 0.16
CA SER A 89 -0.53 -8.35 -0.03
C SER A 89 0.28 -9.56 0.38
N CYS A 90 -0.38 -10.51 1.05
CA CYS A 90 0.18 -11.84 1.32
C CYS A 90 0.17 -12.73 0.08
N ARG A 91 -0.66 -12.41 -0.92
CA ARG A 91 -0.67 -13.04 -2.25
C ARG A 91 0.23 -12.30 -3.22
N SER A 92 0.85 -13.04 -4.14
CA SER A 92 1.58 -12.45 -5.25
C SER A 92 0.65 -11.70 -6.20
N PHE A 93 1.14 -10.60 -6.78
CA PHE A 93 0.45 -9.81 -7.78
C PHE A 93 1.45 -9.19 -8.74
N ASP A 94 0.99 -8.79 -9.92
CA ASP A 94 1.81 -8.11 -10.92
C ASP A 94 2.03 -6.65 -10.49
N SER A 95 3.21 -6.35 -9.92
CA SER A 95 3.56 -5.01 -9.46
C SER A 95 3.70 -4.01 -10.60
N ASP A 96 4.21 -4.44 -11.77
CA ASP A 96 4.40 -3.57 -12.93
C ASP A 96 3.06 -3.15 -13.53
N LYS A 97 2.13 -4.10 -13.62
CA LYS A 97 0.74 -3.80 -13.96
C LYS A 97 0.13 -2.85 -12.93
N ALA A 98 0.36 -3.08 -11.63
CA ALA A 98 -0.22 -2.24 -10.60
C ALA A 98 0.28 -0.78 -10.68
N ILE A 99 1.57 -0.59 -10.93
CA ILE A 99 2.19 0.72 -11.18
C ILE A 99 1.56 1.39 -12.41
N SER A 100 1.38 0.62 -13.50
CA SER A 100 0.80 1.12 -14.76
C SER A 100 -0.66 1.57 -14.59
N ASP A 101 -1.48 0.74 -13.94
CA ASP A 101 -2.89 1.03 -13.68
C ASP A 101 -3.03 2.29 -12.80
N ILE A 102 -2.23 2.41 -11.74
CA ILE A 102 -2.22 3.59 -10.86
C ILE A 102 -1.79 4.84 -11.62
N LYS A 103 -0.73 4.74 -12.42
CA LYS A 103 -0.25 5.84 -13.26
C LYS A 103 -1.35 6.33 -14.20
N ALA A 104 -2.08 5.41 -14.83
CA ALA A 104 -3.19 5.74 -15.71
C ALA A 104 -4.38 6.36 -14.94
N PHE A 105 -4.79 5.73 -13.84
CA PHE A 105 -5.95 6.15 -13.04
C PHE A 105 -5.79 7.60 -12.57
N PHE A 106 -4.66 7.92 -11.94
CA PHE A 106 -4.37 9.27 -11.43
C PHE A 106 -3.71 10.20 -12.47
N SER A 107 -3.48 9.72 -13.70
CA SER A 107 -2.82 10.47 -14.77
C SER A 107 -1.45 11.04 -14.36
N LEU A 108 -0.67 10.25 -13.59
CA LEU A 108 0.61 10.66 -13.04
C LEU A 108 1.68 10.76 -14.13
N GLN A 109 2.47 11.83 -14.11
CA GLN A 109 3.59 12.00 -15.04
C GLN A 109 4.82 11.24 -14.56
N THR A 110 5.10 11.34 -13.26
CA THR A 110 6.25 10.69 -12.62
C THR A 110 5.79 9.71 -11.56
N ILE A 111 6.47 8.57 -11.50
CA ILE A 111 6.24 7.53 -10.48
C ILE A 111 7.58 7.04 -9.97
N LYS A 112 7.70 6.89 -8.65
CA LYS A 112 8.77 6.13 -8.00
C LYS A 112 8.11 5.00 -7.24
N SER A 113 8.73 3.84 -7.25
CA SER A 113 8.17 2.67 -6.60
C SER A 113 9.25 1.84 -5.95
N TRP A 114 8.89 1.19 -4.85
CA TRP A 114 9.73 0.22 -4.15
C TRP A 114 8.91 -1.02 -3.92
N LEU A 115 9.51 -2.17 -4.22
CA LEU A 115 8.92 -3.46 -3.90
C LEU A 115 9.72 -4.06 -2.74
N VAL A 116 9.02 -4.32 -1.64
CA VAL A 116 9.61 -4.86 -0.42
C VAL A 116 8.96 -6.20 -0.10
N GLU A 117 9.78 -7.24 0.03
CA GLU A 117 9.34 -8.51 0.58
C GLU A 117 9.11 -8.35 2.09
N ARG A 118 7.96 -8.81 2.57
CA ARG A 118 7.61 -8.74 3.99
C ARG A 118 7.72 -10.13 4.61
N GLY A 119 8.64 -10.25 5.57
CA GLY A 119 8.88 -11.47 6.33
C GLY A 119 7.71 -11.80 7.27
N LEU A 120 6.71 -12.49 6.76
CA LEU A 120 5.64 -13.09 7.57
C LEU A 120 6.04 -14.48 8.12
N GLU A 121 7.35 -14.76 8.28
CA GLU A 121 7.84 -15.99 8.94
C GLU A 121 7.24 -16.27 10.33
N TYR A 122 6.56 -15.31 10.95
CA TYR A 122 5.84 -15.48 12.22
C TYR A 122 4.40 -15.96 12.07
N LEU A 123 3.77 -15.84 10.89
CA LEU A 123 2.42 -16.40 10.66
C LEU A 123 2.45 -17.91 10.46
N ASP A 124 3.61 -18.46 10.09
CA ASP A 124 3.87 -19.90 9.93
C ASP A 124 4.24 -20.60 11.25
N GLN A 125 4.07 -19.97 12.43
CA GLN A 125 4.33 -20.66 13.68
C GLN A 125 3.25 -21.72 13.92
N ASN A 126 3.55 -22.94 13.46
CA ASN A 126 3.00 -24.15 14.05
C ASN A 126 3.41 -24.14 15.53
N PRO A 127 2.47 -24.09 16.49
CA PRO A 127 2.79 -23.92 17.91
C PRO A 127 3.71 -25.01 18.50
N ASP A 128 3.94 -26.09 17.76
CA ASP A 128 4.79 -27.23 18.14
C ASP A 128 6.26 -27.13 17.67
N VAL A 129 6.68 -26.06 16.97
CA VAL A 129 8.07 -25.92 16.51
C VAL A 129 8.77 -24.77 17.25
N PRO A 130 9.82 -25.05 18.06
CA PRO A 130 10.54 -24.00 18.79
C PRO A 130 11.20 -23.03 17.81
N SER A 131 10.93 -21.73 17.99
CA SER A 131 11.57 -20.66 17.24
C SER A 131 13.09 -20.74 17.39
N LYS A 132 13.82 -20.93 16.29
CA LYS A 132 15.27 -20.75 16.29
C LYS A 132 15.56 -19.25 16.36
N THR A 133 15.81 -18.75 17.56
CA THR A 133 16.36 -17.41 17.78
C THR A 133 17.70 -17.33 17.04
N ASN A 134 17.78 -16.49 16.00
CA ASN A 134 19.00 -16.26 15.25
C ASN A 134 20.01 -15.46 16.09
N GLN A 135 21.25 -15.97 16.14
CA GLN A 135 22.41 -15.39 16.84
C GLN A 135 22.97 -14.13 16.14
N LEU A 136 22.12 -13.14 15.84
CA LEU A 136 22.55 -11.88 15.21
C LEU A 136 22.40 -10.64 16.13
N ASP A 137 21.81 -10.80 17.32
CA ASP A 137 21.64 -9.71 18.29
C ASP A 137 22.86 -9.47 19.22
N THR A 138 23.99 -10.16 19.02
CA THR A 138 25.19 -9.99 19.88
C THR A 138 26.25 -9.05 19.32
N ALA A 139 26.04 -8.39 18.18
CA ALA A 139 27.05 -7.53 17.55
C ALA A 139 26.84 -6.01 17.70
N VAL A 140 25.82 -5.55 18.44
CA VAL A 140 25.59 -4.11 18.69
C VAL A 140 25.43 -3.86 20.19
N ASN A 141 26.49 -4.15 20.96
CA ASN A 141 26.72 -3.54 22.27
C ASN A 141 28.15 -3.83 22.76
N THR A 142 29.14 -3.25 22.09
CA THR A 142 30.42 -2.86 22.72
C THR A 142 31.06 -1.74 21.92
N ASN A 143 30.94 -0.52 22.47
CA ASN A 143 31.88 0.62 22.46
C ASN A 143 31.15 1.95 22.32
#